data_AF-A0A536CK93-F1
#
_entry.id   AF-A0A536CK93-F1
#
_cell.length_a   1.000
_cell.length_b   1.000
_cell.length_c   1.000
_cell.angle_alpha   90.00
_cell.angle_beta   90.00
_cell.angle_gamma   90.00
#
_symmetry.space_group_name_H-M   'P 1'
#
loop_
_entity.id
_entity.type
_entity.pdbx_description
1 polymer ?
#
loop_
_entity_poly.entity_id
_entity_poly.type
_entity_poly.pdbx_seq_one_letter_code
_entity_poly.pdbx_strand_id
1 'polypeptide(L)' 'MWLKAVFYAGERGIRRVWGPGRHLFGNNLFSYYHDPEGNTVEYTAEVEQLTDPNRQPRVMQPVPDIWNSANRA' A
#
# COMPACT_ATOMS: atom_id res chain seq x y z
N MET A 1 6.60 -11.55 4.78
CA MET A 1 6.46 -11.92 3.34
C MET A 1 6.44 -10.68 2.45
N TRP A 2 5.65 -9.64 2.77
CA TRP A 2 5.55 -8.40 1.98
C TRP A 2 6.89 -7.67 1.72
N LEU A 3 7.71 -7.42 2.75
CA LEU A 3 9.03 -6.79 2.58
C LEU A 3 9.92 -7.52 1.56
N LYS A 4 9.86 -8.87 1.52
CA LYS A 4 10.61 -9.66 0.54
C LYS A 4 10.19 -9.33 -0.89
N ALA A 5 8.89 -9.17 -1.15
CA ALA A 5 8.39 -8.79 -2.48
C ALA A 5 8.84 -7.38 -2.87
N VAL A 6 8.79 -6.43 -1.92
CA VAL A 6 9.22 -5.04 -2.16
C VAL A 6 10.72 -4.95 -2.49
N PHE A 7 11.58 -5.63 -1.71
CA PHE A 7 13.01 -5.67 -1.97
C PHE A 7 13.34 -6.40 -3.27
N TYR A 8 12.73 -7.54 -3.51
CA TYR A 8 12.94 -8.31 -4.75
C TYR A 8 12.56 -7.52 -6.01
N ALA A 9 11.47 -6.75 -5.97
CA ALA A 9 11.11 -5.86 -7.07
C ALA A 9 12.18 -4.77 -7.29
N GLY A 10 12.70 -4.17 -6.20
CA GLY A 10 13.77 -3.18 -6.26
C GLY A 10 15.09 -3.74 -6.78
N GLU A 11 15.51 -4.93 -6.34
CA GLU A 11 16.71 -5.64 -6.80
C GLU A 11 16.68 -5.93 -8.31
N ARG A 12 15.49 -6.02 -8.90
CA ARG A 12 15.30 -6.20 -10.35
C ARG A 12 15.09 -4.91 -11.13
N GLY A 13 15.23 -3.75 -10.48
CA GLY A 13 15.04 -2.47 -11.12
C GLY A 13 13.60 -2.15 -11.49
N ILE A 14 12.61 -2.85 -10.91
CA ILE A 14 11.21 -2.51 -11.14
C ILE A 14 10.92 -1.19 -10.42
N ARG A 15 10.56 -0.17 -11.21
CA ARG A 15 10.29 1.16 -10.68
C ARG A 15 9.06 1.15 -9.79
N ARG A 16 9.25 1.53 -8.53
CA ARG A 16 8.16 1.83 -7.60
C ARG A 16 7.54 3.17 -7.96
N VAL A 17 6.21 3.20 -8.01
CA VAL A 17 5.41 4.39 -8.33
C VAL A 17 5.06 5.16 -7.06
N TRP A 18 4.71 4.43 -5.99
CA TRP A 18 4.34 5.01 -4.70
C TRP A 18 4.59 4.01 -3.56
N GLY A 19 5.03 4.52 -2.41
CA GLY A 19 5.36 3.71 -1.22
C GLY A 19 6.87 3.50 -1.02
N PRO A 20 7.28 2.58 -0.12
CA PRO A 20 6.43 1.85 0.82
C PRO A 20 5.71 2.81 1.77
N GLY A 21 4.48 2.46 2.15
CA GLY A 21 3.68 3.26 3.07
C GLY A 21 2.60 2.44 3.76
N ARG A 22 1.74 3.13 4.50
CA ARG A 22 0.56 2.54 5.14
C ARG A 22 -0.67 3.40 4.91
N HIS A 23 -1.77 2.75 4.51
CA HIS A 23 -3.04 3.42 4.25
C HIS A 23 -3.76 3.75 5.54
N LEU A 24 -4.50 4.87 5.54
CA LEU A 24 -5.43 5.21 6.62
C LEU A 24 -6.65 4.28 6.59
N PHE A 25 -7.22 4.06 5.40
CA PHE A 25 -8.35 3.16 5.18
C PHE A 25 -7.83 1.73 5.00
N GLY A 26 -8.36 0.78 5.76
CA GLY A 26 -7.88 -0.61 5.74
C GLY A 26 -6.59 -0.85 6.51
N ASN A 27 -5.89 0.20 6.99
CA ASN A 27 -4.68 0.09 7.81
C ASN A 27 -3.65 -0.91 7.25
N ASN A 28 -3.51 -0.98 5.93
CA ASN A 28 -2.63 -1.96 5.27
C ASN A 28 -1.30 -1.34 4.87
N LEU A 29 -0.27 -2.17 4.81
CA LEU A 29 0.98 -1.86 4.12
C LEU A 29 0.71 -1.78 2.61
N PHE A 30 1.36 -0.85 1.91
CA PHE A 30 1.24 -0.75 0.45
C PHE A 30 2.58 -0.42 -0.24
N SER A 31 2.73 -0.91 -1.47
CA SER A 31 3.76 -0.49 -2.44
C SER A 31 3.21 -0.67 -3.85
N TYR A 32 3.23 0.39 -4.65
CA TYR A 32 2.62 0.43 -5.99
C TYR A 32 3.66 0.39 -7.11
N TYR A 33 3.31 -0.28 -8.20
CA TYR A 33 4.13 -0.48 -9.39
C TYR A 33 3.26 -0.40 -10.65
N HIS A 34 3.89 -0.26 -11.81
CA HIS A 34 3.26 -0.55 -13.10
C HIS A 34 3.75 -1.91 -13.60
N ASP A 35 2.82 -2.73 -14.12
CA ASP A 35 3.19 -3.93 -14.88
C ASP A 35 3.69 -3.56 -16.29
N PRO A 36 4.17 -4.52 -17.10
CA PRO A 36 4.65 -4.26 -18.45
C PRO A 36 3.61 -3.62 -19.39
N GLU A 37 2.34 -3.88 -19.17
CA GLU A 37 1.20 -3.34 -19.92
C GLU A 37 0.75 -1.96 -19.40
N GLY A 38 1.34 -1.47 -18.29
CA GLY A 38 1.06 -0.18 -17.69
C GLY A 38 -0.02 -0.19 -16.60
N ASN A 39 -0.59 -1.35 -16.26
CA ASN A 39 -1.60 -1.45 -15.19
C ASN A 39 -0.96 -1.18 -13.82
N THR A 40 -1.72 -0.55 -12.93
CA THR A 40 -1.28 -0.31 -11.55
C THR A 40 -1.45 -1.58 -10.71
N VAL A 41 -0.36 -2.04 -10.11
CA VAL A 41 -0.34 -3.21 -9.23
C VAL A 41 0.06 -2.78 -7.82
N GLU A 42 -0.72 -3.22 -6.83
CA GLU A 42 -0.42 -3.03 -5.40
C GLU A 42 0.08 -4.33 -4.78
N TYR A 43 1.28 -4.28 -4.18
CA TYR A 43 1.66 -5.25 -3.16
C TYR A 43 1.19 -4.75 -1.80
N THR A 44 0.24 -5.48 -1.20
CA THR A 44 -0.36 -5.13 0.09
C THR A 44 -0.22 -6.24 1.12
N ALA A 45 -0.27 -5.87 2.41
CA ALA A 45 -0.37 -6.79 3.53
C ALA A 45 -1.08 -6.13 4.72
N GLU A 46 -1.60 -6.96 5.62
CA GLU A 46 -2.22 -6.51 6.88
C GLU A 46 -3.48 -5.65 6.71
N VAL A 47 -4.28 -5.93 5.66
CA VAL A 47 -5.60 -5.30 5.49
C VAL A 47 -6.50 -5.62 6.68
N GLU A 48 -7.07 -4.58 7.28
CA GLU A 48 -8.04 -4.65 8.36
C GLU A 48 -9.20 -5.55 7.96
N GLN A 49 -9.49 -6.55 8.79
CA GLN A 49 -10.62 -7.44 8.60
C GLN A 49 -11.83 -6.87 9.32
N LEU A 50 -12.92 -6.66 8.59
CA LEU A 50 -14.18 -6.15 9.13
C LEU A 50 -15.08 -7.33 9.49
N THR A 51 -14.98 -7.81 10.72
CA THR A 51 -15.72 -9.00 11.18
C THR A 51 -16.98 -8.67 11.98
N ASP A 52 -17.10 -7.46 12.52
CA ASP A 52 -18.30 -6.99 13.22
C ASP A 52 -19.39 -6.59 12.21
N PRO A 53 -20.54 -7.29 12.17
CA PRO A 53 -21.63 -6.97 11.26
C PRO A 53 -22.32 -5.64 11.57
N ASN A 54 -22.15 -5.10 12.79
CA ASN A 54 -22.74 -3.84 13.21
C ASN A 54 -21.80 -2.65 12.99
N ARG A 55 -20.60 -2.88 12.45
CA ARG A 55 -19.60 -1.84 12.24
C ARG A 55 -20.13 -0.75 11.32
N GLN A 56 -20.09 0.48 11.82
CA GLN A 56 -20.50 1.64 11.06
C GLN A 56 -19.37 2.13 10.13
N PRO A 57 -19.67 2.59 8.91
CA PRO A 57 -18.73 3.31 8.08
C PRO A 57 -18.16 4.53 8.82
N ARG A 58 -16.86 4.77 8.67
CA ARG A 58 -16.18 5.92 9.29
C ARG A 58 -15.84 6.95 8.23
N VAL A 59 -16.07 8.22 8.54
CA VAL A 59 -15.59 9.36 7.75
C VAL A 59 -14.35 9.92 8.43
N MET A 60 -13.24 9.97 7.71
CA MET A 60 -11.95 10.47 8.21
C MET A 60 -11.36 11.47 7.21
N GLN A 61 -10.58 12.43 7.68
CA GLN A 61 -9.82 13.31 6.79
C GLN A 61 -8.79 12.47 6.03
N PRO A 62 -8.79 12.51 4.68
CA PRO A 62 -7.86 11.72 3.90
C PRO A 62 -6.44 12.26 4.07
N VAL A 63 -5.49 11.35 4.25
CA VAL A 63 -4.06 11.61 4.14
C VAL A 63 -3.50 10.69 3.04
N PRO A 64 -2.46 11.11 2.30
CA PRO A 64 -1.87 10.26 1.28
C PRO A 64 -1.39 8.92 1.85
N ASP A 65 -0.63 8.96 2.94
CA ASP A 65 -0.20 7.80 3.71
C ASP A 65 0.11 8.18 5.16
N ILE A 66 -0.13 7.28 6.11
CA ILE A 66 0.02 7.61 7.54
C ILE A 66 1.47 7.62 8.01
N TRP A 67 2.38 7.01 7.24
CA TRP A 67 3.82 7.04 7.52
C TRP A 67 4.48 8.30 6.97
N ASN A 68 3.80 9.01 6.08
CA ASN A 68 4.32 10.13 5.32
C ASN A 68 5.66 9.78 4.66
N SER A 69 5.83 8.53 4.23
CA SER A 69 7.08 8.00 3.67
C SER A 69 7.01 7.86 2.15
N ALA A 70 5.80 7.79 1.62
CA ALA A 70 5.58 7.46 0.23
C ALA A 70 5.88 8.68 -0.67
N ASN A 71 6.76 8.51 -1.68
CA ASN A 71 7.31 9.55 -2.56
C ASN A 71 8.34 10.52 -1.96
N ARG A 72 8.89 10.22 -0.79
CA ARG A 72 10.14 10.86 -0.37
C ARG A 72 11.29 10.20 -1.13
N ALA A 73 11.95 10.98 -1.97
CA ALA A 73 13.19 10.60 -2.66
C ALA A 73 14.34 10.47 -1.66
#